data_AF-D2PHG2-F1
#
_entry.id   AF-D2PHG2-F1
#
_cell.length_a   1.000
_cell.length_b   1.000
_cell.length_c   1.000
_cell.angle_alpha   90.00
_cell.angle_beta   90.00
_cell.angle_gamma   90.00
#
_symmetry.space_group_name_H-M   'P 1'
#
loop_
_entity.id
_entity.type
_entity.pdbx_description
1 polymer ?
#
loop_
_entity_poly.entity_id
_entity_poly.type
_entity_poly.pdbx_seq_one_letter_code
_entity_poly.pdbx_strand_id
1 'polypeptide(L)'
;MSLDIIEVYKSLTNKSKSLFEESLKYLPFGVSSNYRYFDPYPIYLVKGKGSRVWDVDGNEYIDYILGFGVLEVGHSHPRLGSMDSQP
;
A
#
# COMPACT_ATOMS: atom_id res chain seq x y z
N MET A 1 -22.37 -18.88 9.80
CA MET A 1 -21.32 -18.08 10.48
C MET A 1 -21.01 -16.90 9.59
N SER A 2 -21.33 -15.68 10.02
CA SER A 2 -20.81 -14.47 9.37
C SER A 2 -19.30 -14.43 9.61
N LEU A 3 -18.50 -14.32 8.56
CA LEU A 3 -17.08 -14.03 8.68
C LEU A 3 -16.94 -12.60 9.21
N ASP A 4 -16.20 -12.43 10.30
CA ASP A 4 -15.76 -11.11 10.74
C ASP A 4 -14.75 -10.58 9.72
N ILE A 5 -15.10 -9.48 9.06
CA ILE A 5 -14.28 -8.87 8.02
C ILE A 5 -12.90 -8.45 8.56
N ILE A 6 -12.81 -8.09 9.84
CA ILE A 6 -11.54 -7.72 10.47
C ILE A 6 -10.64 -8.93 10.62
N GLU A 7 -11.20 -10.09 10.97
CA GLU A 7 -10.42 -11.34 11.05
C GLU A 7 -9.97 -11.82 9.67
N VAL A 8 -10.82 -11.66 8.64
CA VAL A 8 -10.42 -11.92 7.25
C VAL A 8 -9.28 -11.00 6.84
N TYR A 9 -9.40 -9.69 7.08
CA TYR A 9 -8.35 -8.71 6.80
C TYR A 9 -7.02 -9.11 7.44
N LYS A 10 -7.06 -9.42 8.74
CA LYS A 10 -5.86 -9.83 9.49
C LYS A 10 -5.22 -11.08 8.92
N SER A 11 -6.02 -12.07 8.53
CA SER A 11 -5.51 -13.34 7.97
C SER A 11 -4.77 -13.16 6.65
N LEU A 12 -5.12 -12.13 5.86
CA LEU A 12 -4.56 -11.86 4.54
C LEU A 12 -3.35 -10.90 4.57
N THR A 13 -3.10 -10.20 5.68
CA THR A 13 -2.15 -9.06 5.74
C THR A 13 -1.11 -9.18 6.86
N ASN A 14 -0.65 -10.40 7.14
CA ASN A 14 0.23 -10.72 8.27
C ASN A 14 1.58 -9.97 8.23
N LYS A 15 2.20 -9.82 7.06
CA LYS A 15 3.48 -9.10 6.92
C LYS A 15 3.27 -7.60 7.08
N SER A 16 2.18 -7.07 6.53
CA SER A 16 1.80 -5.66 6.75
C SER A 16 1.64 -5.36 8.25
N LYS A 17 1.02 -6.27 9.00
CA LYS A 17 0.95 -6.19 10.47
C LYS A 17 2.33 -6.11 11.13
N SER A 18 3.23 -7.03 10.78
CA SER A 18 4.58 -7.05 11.37
C SER A 18 5.38 -5.77 11.05
N LEU A 19 5.24 -5.22 9.84
CA LEU A 19 5.89 -3.95 9.48
C LEU A 19 5.29 -2.76 10.23
N PHE A 20 3.99 -2.75 10.46
CA PHE A 20 3.35 -1.73 11.28
C PHE A 20 3.82 -1.78 12.74
N GLU A 21 3.85 -2.98 13.33
CA GLU A 21 4.37 -3.20 14.69
C GLU A 21 5.82 -2.75 14.85
N GLU A 22 6.66 -2.99 13.84
CA GLU A 22 8.03 -2.49 13.81
C GLU A 22 8.08 -0.95 13.70
N SER A 23 7.26 -0.38 12.82
CA SER A 23 7.24 1.07 12.55
C SER A 23 6.80 1.89 13.76
N LEU A 24 5.97 1.33 14.65
CA LEU A 24 5.57 1.97 15.91
C LEU A 24 6.76 2.32 16.82
N LYS A 25 7.90 1.64 16.67
CA LYS A 25 9.12 1.95 17.44
C LYS A 25 9.79 3.25 17.00
N TYR A 26 9.54 3.68 15.77
CA TYR A 26 10.29 4.76 15.12
C TYR A 26 9.42 5.96 14.74
N LEU A 27 8.13 5.74 14.49
CA LEU A 27 7.19 6.75 14.00
C LEU A 27 5.98 6.88 14.93
N PRO A 28 5.51 8.10 15.23
CA PRO A 28 4.23 8.32 15.86
C PRO A 28 3.11 7.63 15.07
N PHE A 29 2.29 6.83 15.76
CA PHE A 29 1.24 5.99 15.15
C PHE A 29 1.74 5.02 14.06
N GLY A 30 3.05 4.73 14.00
CA GLY A 30 3.62 3.75 13.07
C GLY A 30 3.55 4.16 11.59
N VAL A 31 3.26 5.43 11.29
CA VAL A 31 3.10 5.94 9.91
C VAL A 31 3.75 7.31 9.73
N SER A 32 4.17 7.62 8.50
CA SER A 32 4.81 8.90 8.15
C SER A 32 3.83 10.00 7.73
N SER A 33 2.54 9.69 7.64
CA SER A 33 1.46 10.65 7.37
C SER A 33 0.16 10.12 7.96
N ASN A 34 -0.66 11.01 8.52
CA ASN A 34 -1.98 10.69 9.06
C ASN A 34 -2.92 10.07 8.01
N TYR A 35 -2.77 10.39 6.72
CA TYR A 35 -3.55 9.77 5.64
C TYR A 35 -3.28 8.27 5.47
N ARG A 36 -2.18 7.76 6.02
CA ARG A 36 -1.83 6.33 6.00
C ARG A 36 -2.31 5.59 7.25
N TYR A 37 -2.81 6.29 8.26
CA TYR A 37 -3.27 5.66 9.49
C TYR A 37 -4.66 5.03 9.28
N PHE A 38 -4.80 3.77 9.68
CA PHE A 38 -6.03 2.98 9.58
C PHE A 38 -6.04 1.88 10.64
N ASP A 39 -7.21 1.57 11.19
CA ASP A 39 -7.41 0.49 12.16
C ASP A 39 -7.86 -0.81 11.45
N PRO A 40 -7.32 -1.99 11.77
CA PRO A 40 -6.40 -2.29 12.88
C PRO A 40 -4.94 -1.92 12.61
N TYR A 41 -4.55 -1.81 11.34
CA TYR A 41 -3.25 -1.35 10.84
C TYR A 41 -3.35 -1.13 9.32
N PRO A 42 -2.48 -0.34 8.70
CA PRO A 42 -2.50 -0.15 7.25
C PRO A 42 -1.83 -1.30 6.48
N ILE A 43 -2.19 -1.46 5.20
CA ILE A 43 -1.45 -2.30 4.26
C ILE A 43 -0.14 -1.64 3.83
N TYR A 44 0.90 -2.44 3.61
CA TYR A 44 2.20 -1.97 3.15
C TYR A 44 2.38 -2.35 1.68
N LEU A 45 2.37 -1.37 0.77
CA LEU A 45 2.54 -1.60 -0.66
C LEU A 45 4.02 -1.80 -1.02
N VAL A 46 4.31 -2.78 -1.87
CA VAL A 46 5.68 -3.11 -2.33
C VAL A 46 5.88 -2.91 -3.83
N LYS A 47 4.80 -2.86 -4.60
CA LYS A 47 4.85 -2.74 -6.07
C LYS A 47 3.63 -2.04 -6.62
N GLY A 48 3.80 -1.28 -7.70
CA GLY A 48 2.72 -0.71 -8.51
C GLY A 48 3.02 -0.79 -10.00
N LYS A 49 2.00 -1.07 -10.83
CA LYS A 49 2.09 -1.07 -12.29
C LYS A 49 0.72 -0.79 -12.92
N GLY A 50 0.65 0.24 -13.76
CA GLY A 50 -0.61 0.72 -14.32
C GLY A 50 -1.58 1.11 -13.20
N SER A 51 -2.81 0.61 -13.25
CA SER A 51 -3.83 0.84 -12.22
C SER A 51 -3.77 -0.14 -11.04
N ARG A 52 -2.75 -1.01 -10.96
CA ARG A 52 -2.67 -2.08 -9.96
C ARG A 52 -1.52 -1.87 -8.99
N VAL A 53 -1.75 -2.24 -7.75
CA VAL A 53 -0.73 -2.26 -6.68
C VAL A 53 -0.75 -3.60 -5.95
N TRP A 54 0.39 -3.96 -5.39
CA TRP A 54 0.56 -5.17 -4.59
C TRP A 54 1.12 -4.82 -3.22
N ASP A 55 0.56 -5.43 -2.18
CA ASP A 55 1.12 -5.34 -0.84
C ASP A 55 2.28 -6.32 -0.62
N VAL A 56 2.94 -6.21 0.54
CA VAL A 56 4.03 -7.10 0.97
C VAL A 56 3.58 -8.55 1.19
N ASP A 57 2.27 -8.76 1.37
CA ASP A 57 1.64 -10.06 1.54
C ASP A 57 1.35 -10.75 0.18
N GLY A 58 1.41 -9.99 -0.92
CA GLY A 58 1.19 -10.47 -2.29
C GLY A 58 -0.23 -10.26 -2.81
N ASN A 59 -1.08 -9.57 -2.04
CA ASN A 59 -2.44 -9.25 -2.46
C ASN A 59 -2.41 -8.16 -3.53
N GLU A 60 -3.26 -8.30 -4.54
CA GLU A 60 -3.39 -7.35 -5.65
C GLU A 60 -4.64 -6.50 -5.52
N TYR A 61 -4.49 -5.20 -5.73
CA TYR A 61 -5.57 -4.21 -5.64
C TYR A 61 -5.62 -3.34 -6.89
N ILE A 62 -6.82 -2.83 -7.19
CA ILE A 62 -6.98 -1.71 -8.13
C ILE A 62 -6.84 -0.42 -7.32
N ASP A 63 -5.90 0.44 -7.71
CA ASP A 63 -5.63 1.71 -7.04
C ASP A 63 -6.60 2.79 -7.54
N TYR A 64 -7.54 3.16 -6.69
CA TYR A 64 -8.46 4.29 -6.91
C TYR A 64 -8.01 5.57 -6.19
N ILE A 65 -6.99 5.50 -5.34
CA ILE A 65 -6.44 6.68 -4.67
C ILE A 65 -5.57 7.47 -5.65
N LEU A 66 -4.87 6.76 -6.56
CA LEU A 66 -4.09 7.34 -7.66
C LEU A 66 -3.11 8.43 -7.19
N GLY A 67 -2.53 8.26 -6.01
CA GLY A 67 -1.66 9.25 -5.39
C GLY A 67 -2.31 10.63 -5.24
N PHE A 68 -3.62 10.69 -4.94
CA PHE A 68 -4.40 11.92 -4.88
C PHE A 68 -4.38 12.70 -6.20
N GLY A 69 -4.43 11.97 -7.33
CA GLY A 69 -4.43 12.53 -8.69
C GLY A 69 -3.03 12.61 -9.33
N VAL A 70 -1.94 12.48 -8.56
CA VAL A 70 -0.57 12.53 -9.10
C VAL A 70 -0.28 11.37 -10.05
N LEU A 71 -0.91 10.22 -9.83
CA LEU A 71 -0.72 8.99 -10.61
C LEU A 71 -1.88 8.75 -11.57
N GLU A 72 -2.44 9.80 -12.17
CA GLU A 72 -3.55 9.71 -13.14
C GLU A 72 -3.24 8.78 -14.32
N VAL A 73 -1.98 8.76 -14.77
CA VAL A 73 -1.50 7.87 -15.84
C VAL A 73 -1.07 6.48 -15.34
N GLY A 74 -1.27 6.20 -14.06
CA GLY A 74 -0.92 4.95 -13.40
C GLY A 74 0.53 4.82 -12.96
N HIS A 75 0.79 3.80 -12.15
CA HIS A 75 2.12 3.46 -11.62
C HIS A 75 3.06 2.99 -12.73
N SER A 76 4.31 3.47 -12.71
CA SER A 76 5.36 3.05 -13.65
C SER A 76 4.96 3.16 -15.12
N HIS A 77 4.30 4.26 -15.51
CA HIS A 77 3.90 4.48 -16.90
C HIS A 77 5.14 4.44 -17.82
N PRO A 78 5.17 3.61 -18.88
CA PRO A 78 6.39 3.29 -19.62
C PRO A 78 7.06 4.52 -20.23
N ARG A 79 6.26 5.49 -20.71
CA ARG A 79 6.78 6.74 -21.29
C ARG A 79 7.42 7.67 -20.25
N LEU A 80 6.98 7.62 -18.98
CA LEU A 80 7.55 8.42 -17.91
C LEU A 80 8.77 7.72 -17.30
N GLY A 81 8.65 6.42 -17.02
CA GLY A 81 9.77 5.62 -16.51
C GLY A 81 10.97 5.55 -17.47
N SER A 82 10.75 5.67 -18.79
CA SER A 82 11.85 5.79 -19.75
C SER A 82 12.51 7.18 -19.74
N MET A 83 11.81 8.25 -19.37
CA MET A 83 12.37 9.61 -19.33
C MET A 83 13.45 9.74 -18.25
N ASP A 84 13.26 9.11 -17.08
CA ASP A 84 14.25 9.10 -16.00
C ASP A 84 15.54 8.33 -16.36
N SER A 85 15.54 7.60 -17.48
CA SER A 85 16.69 6.84 -17.99
C SER A 85 17.36 7.46 -19.21
N GLN A 86 16.87 8.61 -19.69
CA GLN A 86 17.55 9.40 -20.72
C GLN A 86 18.37 10.50 -20.04
N PRO A 87 19.70 10.58 -20.29
CA PRO A 87 20.56 11.62 -19.73
C PRO A 87 20.21 13.04 -20.22
#